data_AF-A0A925TG42-F1
#
_entry.id   AF-A0A925TG42-F1
#
_cell.length_a   1.000
_cell.length_b   1.000
_cell.length_c   1.000
_cell.angle_alpha   90.00
_cell.angle_beta   90.00
_cell.angle_gamma   90.00
#
_symmetry.space_group_name_H-M   'P 1'
#
loop_
_entity.id
_entity.type
_entity.pdbx_description
1 polymer ?
#
loop_
_entity_poly.entity_id
_entity_poly.type
_entity_poly.pdbx_seq_one_letter_code
_entity_poly.pdbx_strand_id
1 'polypeptide(L)'
;MAEDTGKKALGSADIARVMKLLPHRYPFLLIDKMIDLDGDLSGTGIKNVTINEPFFQGHFPGHPVMPGVLLIEAMAQTAGALVLNHLGDAHAGKLVFFMSIDKARFRKPVSPGDTVQFHVKLTHKRPPVWKYWAEAHVDGKKAAEAEIGAMLMNERG
;
A
#
# COMPACT_ATOMS: atom_id res chain seq x y z
N MET A 1 24.43 20.67 24.65
CA MET A 1 23.09 20.16 24.98
C MET A 1 22.76 19.14 23.91
N ALA A 2 22.76 17.85 24.25
CA ALA A 2 22.41 16.81 23.29
C ALA A 2 20.90 16.93 23.03
N GLU A 3 20.51 17.14 21.77
CA GLU A 3 19.12 17.07 21.36
C GLU A 3 18.61 15.66 21.66
N ASP A 4 17.64 15.57 22.57
CA ASP A 4 16.82 14.40 22.75
C ASP A 4 16.06 14.15 21.45
N THR A 5 16.59 13.25 20.61
CA THR A 5 15.91 12.76 19.40
C THR A 5 14.82 11.78 19.84
N GLY A 6 13.84 12.28 20.59
CA GLY A 6 12.70 11.53 21.06
C GLY A 6 12.09 10.77 19.88
N LYS A 7 12.22 9.44 19.88
CA LYS A 7 11.66 8.57 18.85
C LYS A 7 10.16 8.82 18.80
N LYS A 8 9.70 9.52 17.77
CA LYS A 8 8.28 9.69 17.48
C LYS A 8 7.66 8.30 17.36
N ALA A 9 6.66 8.00 18.19
CA ALA A 9 5.94 6.74 18.10
C ALA A 9 5.17 6.71 16.76
N LEU A 10 5.47 5.72 15.92
CA LEU A 10 4.80 5.53 14.64
C LEU A 10 3.48 4.78 14.84
N GLY A 11 2.49 5.10 14.02
CA GLY A 11 1.19 4.45 14.06
C GLY A 11 1.18 3.06 13.42
N SER A 12 0.10 2.31 13.64
CA SER A 12 -0.19 1.04 12.95
C SER A 12 -1.70 0.87 12.76
N ALA A 13 -2.09 -0.01 11.84
CA ALA A 13 -3.49 -0.40 11.62
C ALA A 13 -3.57 -1.90 11.33
N ASP A 14 -4.39 -2.62 12.10
CA ASP A 14 -4.72 -4.02 11.82
C ASP A 14 -5.74 -4.15 10.68
N ILE A 15 -6.09 -5.39 10.31
CA ILE A 15 -7.04 -5.66 9.24
C ILE A 15 -8.41 -5.01 9.48
N ALA A 16 -8.89 -4.97 10.73
CA ALA A 16 -10.18 -4.38 11.07
C ALA A 16 -10.17 -2.86 10.83
N ARG A 17 -9.05 -2.19 11.15
CA ARG A 17 -8.86 -0.79 10.82
C ARG A 17 -8.67 -0.57 9.32
N VAL A 18 -7.88 -1.38 8.63
CA VAL A 18 -7.69 -1.30 7.17
C VAL A 18 -9.04 -1.43 6.43
N MET A 19 -9.91 -2.36 6.84
CA MET A 19 -11.25 -2.51 6.24
C MET A 19 -12.18 -1.32 6.50
N LYS A 20 -11.97 -0.55 7.58
CA LYS A 20 -12.69 0.71 7.83
C LYS A 20 -12.16 1.85 6.98
N LEU A 21 -10.85 1.85 6.70
CA LEU A 21 -10.20 2.87 5.88
C LEU A 21 -10.47 2.67 4.39
N LEU A 22 -10.33 1.44 3.89
CA LEU A 22 -10.43 1.14 2.47
C LEU A 22 -11.80 0.55 2.10
N PRO A 23 -12.37 0.93 0.94
CA PRO A 23 -13.60 0.33 0.43
C PRO A 23 -13.39 -1.07 -0.15
N HIS A 24 -12.15 -1.43 -0.52
CA HIS A 24 -11.81 -2.70 -1.14
C HIS A 24 -12.23 -3.90 -0.29
N ARG A 25 -12.74 -4.95 -0.93
CA ARG A 25 -13.13 -6.23 -0.30
C ARG A 25 -12.61 -7.39 -1.14
N TYR A 26 -12.73 -8.61 -0.63
CA TYR A 26 -12.35 -9.81 -1.37
C TYR A 26 -12.98 -9.83 -2.78
N PRO A 27 -12.22 -10.19 -3.83
CA PRO A 27 -10.82 -10.65 -3.82
C PRO A 27 -9.77 -9.55 -4.01
N PHE A 28 -10.12 -8.28 -3.78
CA PHE A 28 -9.32 -7.12 -4.18
C PHE A 28 -8.82 -6.23 -3.03
N LEU A 29 -9.05 -6.59 -1.76
CA LEU A 29 -8.31 -6.00 -0.64
C LEU A 29 -6.99 -6.77 -0.49
N LEU A 30 -5.87 -6.11 -0.77
CA LEU A 30 -4.56 -6.77 -0.89
C LEU A 30 -3.62 -6.49 0.29
N ILE A 31 -3.99 -5.63 1.23
CA ILE A 31 -3.18 -5.31 2.41
C ILE A 31 -3.83 -5.90 3.67
N ASP A 32 -3.02 -6.65 4.44
CA ASP A 32 -3.44 -7.32 5.67
C ASP A 32 -3.33 -6.40 6.90
N LYS A 33 -2.32 -5.53 6.92
CA LYS A 33 -2.08 -4.55 7.99
C LYS A 33 -1.13 -3.45 7.53
N MET A 34 -1.09 -2.36 8.30
CA MET A 34 -0.18 -1.23 8.11
C MET A 34 0.69 -1.05 9.35
N ILE A 35 1.97 -0.75 9.16
CA ILE A 35 2.96 -0.45 10.20
C ILE A 35 3.75 0.81 9.83
N ASP A 36 4.54 1.32 10.77
CA ASP A 36 5.45 2.45 10.57
C ASP A 36 4.77 3.71 10.01
N LEU A 37 3.54 4.00 10.45
CA LEU A 37 2.75 5.13 9.93
C LEU A 37 3.25 6.46 10.51
N ASP A 38 3.84 7.28 9.64
CA ASP A 38 4.26 8.65 9.95
C ASP A 38 3.34 9.68 9.27
N GLY A 39 2.15 9.88 9.85
CA GLY A 39 1.14 10.76 9.27
C GLY A 39 0.79 10.37 7.84
N ASP A 40 0.91 11.30 6.89
CA ASP A 40 0.83 11.01 5.44
C ASP A 40 2.20 11.02 4.74
N LEU A 41 3.31 11.13 5.48
CA LEU A 41 4.65 11.23 4.92
C LEU A 41 5.16 9.87 4.46
N SER A 42 4.99 8.83 5.27
CA SER A 42 5.38 7.47 4.93
C SER A 42 4.62 6.43 5.74
N GLY A 43 4.59 5.20 5.21
CA GLY A 43 4.03 4.04 5.88
C GLY A 43 4.41 2.75 5.18
N THR A 44 4.17 1.62 5.84
CA THR A 44 4.44 0.30 5.29
C THR A 44 3.19 -0.56 5.33
N GLY A 45 2.70 -0.99 4.16
CA GLY A 45 1.64 -1.99 4.04
C GLY A 45 2.23 -3.38 4.04
N ILE A 46 1.54 -4.34 4.65
CA ILE A 46 1.98 -5.74 4.72
C ILE A 46 0.96 -6.61 4.00
N LYS A 47 1.45 -7.49 3.13
CA LYS A 47 0.67 -8.56 2.51
C LYS A 47 1.38 -9.90 2.70
N ASN A 48 0.68 -10.86 3.28
CA ASN A 48 1.06 -12.26 3.21
C ASN A 48 0.55 -12.84 1.90
N VAL A 49 1.41 -13.60 1.23
CA VAL A 49 1.09 -14.24 -0.05
C VAL A 49 0.92 -15.73 0.19
N THR A 50 -0.23 -16.27 -0.18
CA THR A 50 -0.57 -17.68 0.06
C THR A 50 -1.10 -18.35 -1.19
N ILE A 51 -0.82 -19.64 -1.35
CA ILE A 51 -1.30 -20.42 -2.50
C ILE A 51 -2.84 -20.46 -2.57
N ASN A 52 -3.52 -20.18 -1.45
CA ASN A 52 -4.98 -20.13 -1.36
C ASN A 52 -5.61 -18.83 -1.92
N GLU A 53 -4.88 -18.05 -2.71
CA GLU A 53 -5.40 -16.85 -3.36
C GLU A 53 -5.89 -17.15 -4.79
N PRO A 54 -7.03 -16.56 -5.22
CA PRO A 54 -7.72 -16.98 -6.44
C PRO A 54 -6.90 -16.77 -7.73
N PHE A 55 -5.99 -15.79 -7.75
CA PHE A 55 -5.19 -15.50 -8.94
C PHE A 55 -4.13 -16.57 -9.23
N PHE A 56 -3.72 -17.39 -8.25
CA PHE A 56 -2.72 -18.44 -8.48
C PHE A 56 -3.25 -19.62 -9.31
N GLN A 57 -4.58 -19.79 -9.41
CA GLN A 57 -5.17 -20.78 -10.32
C GLN A 57 -4.82 -20.50 -11.79
N GLY A 58 -4.65 -19.22 -12.15
CA GLY A 58 -4.35 -18.78 -13.50
C GLY A 58 -2.93 -18.22 -13.70
N HIS A 59 -2.19 -17.91 -12.63
CA HIS A 59 -0.91 -17.20 -12.74
C HIS A 59 0.19 -17.85 -11.88
N PHE A 60 0.80 -18.95 -12.30
CA PHE A 60 0.46 -19.80 -13.45
C PHE A 60 0.30 -21.25 -12.99
N PRO A 61 -0.48 -22.10 -13.68
CA PRO A 61 -0.55 -23.53 -13.37
C PRO A 61 0.85 -24.16 -13.31
N GLY A 62 1.20 -24.77 -12.16
CA GLY A 62 2.52 -25.38 -11.92
C GLY A 62 3.65 -24.40 -11.58
N HIS A 63 3.42 -23.09 -11.66
CA HIS A 63 4.41 -22.06 -11.33
C HIS A 63 3.72 -20.80 -10.76
N PRO A 64 3.27 -20.84 -9.48
CA PRO A 64 2.50 -19.75 -8.89
C PRO A 64 3.37 -18.50 -8.69
N VAL A 65 2.97 -17.40 -9.30
CA VAL A 65 3.61 -16.07 -9.22
C VAL A 65 2.52 -15.04 -8.98
N MET A 66 2.70 -14.12 -8.04
CA MET A 66 1.74 -13.03 -7.86
C MET A 66 1.83 -12.09 -9.07
N PRO A 67 0.70 -11.78 -9.75
CA PRO A 67 0.70 -10.82 -10.85
C PRO A 67 1.33 -9.48 -10.44
N GLY A 68 2.31 -8.99 -11.21
CA GLY A 68 3.04 -7.75 -10.87
C GLY A 68 2.11 -6.54 -10.72
N VAL A 69 1.02 -6.47 -11.49
CA VAL A 69 0.00 -5.42 -11.38
C VAL A 69 -0.71 -5.42 -10.02
N LEU A 70 -0.81 -6.57 -9.34
CA LEU A 70 -1.37 -6.62 -7.98
C LEU A 70 -0.37 -6.13 -6.93
N LEU A 71 0.94 -6.17 -7.20
CA LEU A 71 1.92 -5.47 -6.37
C LEU A 71 1.75 -3.96 -6.49
N ILE A 72 1.50 -3.46 -7.70
CA ILE A 72 1.21 -2.04 -7.92
C ILE A 72 -0.07 -1.65 -7.20
N GLU A 73 -1.16 -2.42 -7.35
CA GLU A 73 -2.42 -2.21 -6.62
C GLU A 73 -2.23 -2.21 -5.10
N ALA A 74 -1.40 -3.10 -4.56
CA ALA A 74 -1.13 -3.13 -3.13
C ALA A 74 -0.32 -1.91 -2.63
N MET A 75 0.68 -1.42 -3.40
CA MET A 75 1.35 -0.14 -3.12
C MET A 75 0.36 1.02 -3.09
N ALA A 76 -0.54 1.00 -4.04
CA ALA A 76 -1.66 1.89 -4.22
C ALA A 76 -2.57 1.93 -2.98
N GLN A 77 -3.08 0.76 -2.56
CA GLN A 77 -3.92 0.63 -1.36
C GLN A 77 -3.19 1.07 -0.09
N THR A 78 -1.88 0.79 0.00
CA THR A 78 -1.02 1.24 1.10
C THR A 78 -1.00 2.76 1.19
N ALA A 79 -0.73 3.45 0.07
CA ALA A 79 -0.73 4.91 0.02
C ALA A 79 -2.11 5.50 0.35
N GLY A 80 -3.18 4.92 -0.20
CA GLY A 80 -4.55 5.35 0.10
C GLY A 80 -4.92 5.17 1.58
N ALA A 81 -4.62 4.01 2.17
CA ALA A 81 -4.86 3.74 3.59
C ALA A 81 -4.07 4.68 4.49
N LEU A 82 -2.82 5.01 4.13
CA LEU A 82 -1.99 5.97 4.86
C LEU A 82 -2.65 7.36 4.89
N VAL A 83 -3.07 7.88 3.73
CA VAL A 83 -3.74 9.18 3.62
C VAL A 83 -5.05 9.20 4.42
N LEU A 84 -5.91 8.19 4.25
CA LEU A 84 -7.20 8.13 4.95
C LEU A 84 -7.02 7.99 6.47
N ASN A 85 -6.01 7.23 6.91
CA ASN A 85 -5.70 7.12 8.33
C ASN A 85 -5.22 8.46 8.91
N HIS A 86 -4.38 9.19 8.18
CA HIS A 86 -3.91 10.52 8.58
C HIS A 86 -5.05 11.54 8.69
N LEU A 87 -6.03 11.48 7.78
CA LEU A 87 -7.17 12.40 7.78
C LEU A 87 -8.14 12.19 8.96
N GLY A 88 -8.09 11.06 9.67
CA GLY A 88 -9.03 10.77 10.76
C GLY A 88 -10.47 10.92 10.30
N ASP A 89 -11.39 11.39 11.14
CA ASP A 89 -12.84 11.47 10.80
C ASP A 89 -13.16 12.29 9.53
N ALA A 90 -12.24 13.14 9.07
CA ALA A 90 -12.39 13.89 7.82
C ALA A 90 -12.33 13.02 6.54
N HIS A 91 -12.13 11.71 6.66
CA HIS A 91 -12.20 10.75 5.55
C HIS A 91 -13.61 10.19 5.28
N ALA A 92 -14.59 10.41 6.17
CA ALA A 92 -15.94 9.88 5.97
C ALA A 92 -16.53 10.35 4.63
N GLY A 93 -16.93 9.39 3.79
CA GLY A 93 -17.47 9.66 2.46
C GLY A 93 -16.42 10.06 1.41
N LYS A 94 -15.14 9.73 1.60
CA LYS A 94 -14.08 9.96 0.61
C LYS A 94 -13.49 8.67 0.06
N LEU A 95 -13.22 8.65 -1.24
CA LEU A 95 -12.53 7.58 -1.94
C LEU A 95 -11.16 8.06 -2.42
N VAL A 96 -10.24 7.11 -2.54
CA VAL A 96 -8.93 7.34 -3.16
C VAL A 96 -8.96 6.68 -4.53
N PHE A 97 -8.79 7.49 -5.58
CA PHE A 97 -8.70 7.01 -6.96
C PHE A 97 -7.27 7.12 -7.49
N PHE A 98 -6.81 6.08 -8.19
CA PHE A 98 -5.54 6.13 -8.91
C PHE A 98 -5.62 7.09 -10.10
N MET A 99 -4.60 7.93 -10.22
CA MET A 99 -4.44 8.85 -11.35
C MET A 99 -3.30 8.44 -12.28
N SER A 100 -2.16 8.04 -11.72
CA SER A 100 -0.99 7.69 -12.52
C SER A 100 -0.15 6.62 -11.87
N ILE A 101 0.53 5.84 -12.72
CA ILE A 101 1.58 4.90 -12.36
C ILE A 101 2.77 5.25 -13.25
N ASP A 102 3.87 5.64 -12.64
CA ASP A 102 5.07 6.08 -13.33
C ASP A 102 6.27 5.26 -12.86
N LYS A 103 7.25 5.06 -13.75
CA LYS A 103 8.54 4.41 -13.45
C LYS A 103 8.42 3.02 -12.79
N ALA A 104 7.34 2.29 -13.06
CA ALA A 104 7.14 0.95 -12.53
C ALA A 104 8.24 -0.02 -13.01
N ARG A 105 8.86 -0.75 -12.08
CA ARG A 105 9.84 -1.80 -12.38
C ARG A 105 9.59 -3.03 -11.52
N PHE A 106 9.66 -4.20 -12.16
CA PHE A 106 9.59 -5.51 -11.50
C PHE A 106 10.97 -6.16 -11.55
N ARG A 107 11.47 -6.58 -10.39
CA ARG A 107 12.86 -7.04 -10.22
C ARG A 107 12.95 -8.52 -9.87
N LYS A 108 12.01 -9.02 -9.07
CA LYS A 108 11.93 -10.42 -8.65
C LYS A 108 10.47 -10.86 -8.59
N PRO A 109 10.13 -12.09 -8.99
CA PRO A 109 8.79 -12.64 -8.74
C PRO A 109 8.51 -12.74 -7.24
N VAL A 110 7.24 -12.57 -6.90
CA VAL A 110 6.68 -12.83 -5.57
C VAL A 110 5.84 -14.10 -5.66
N SER A 111 5.97 -15.00 -4.69
CA SER A 111 5.35 -16.33 -4.71
C SER A 111 4.68 -16.68 -3.37
N PRO A 112 3.84 -17.73 -3.33
CA PRO A 112 3.28 -18.23 -2.08
C PRO A 112 4.34 -18.47 -1.00
N GLY A 113 4.08 -18.01 0.21
CA GLY A 113 5.01 -18.03 1.35
C GLY A 113 5.70 -16.70 1.61
N ASP A 114 5.76 -15.81 0.62
CA ASP A 114 6.37 -14.49 0.79
C ASP A 114 5.53 -13.58 1.72
N THR A 115 6.22 -12.78 2.52
CA THR A 115 5.64 -11.58 3.15
C THR A 115 6.16 -10.36 2.41
N VAL A 116 5.27 -9.64 1.73
CA VAL A 116 5.60 -8.43 1.00
C VAL A 116 5.38 -7.21 1.89
N GLN A 117 6.40 -6.36 1.97
CA GLN A 117 6.35 -5.06 2.63
C GLN A 117 6.32 -3.96 1.57
N PHE A 118 5.24 -3.19 1.54
CA PHE A 118 5.05 -2.06 0.63
C PHE A 118 5.39 -0.77 1.34
N HIS A 119 6.62 -0.29 1.19
CA HIS A 119 7.06 0.98 1.75
C HIS A 119 6.61 2.11 0.82
N VAL A 120 5.85 3.07 1.33
CA VAL A 120 5.46 4.27 0.59
C VAL A 120 6.05 5.51 1.24
N LYS A 121 6.53 6.45 0.41
CA LYS A 121 7.05 7.74 0.85
C LYS A 121 6.52 8.86 -0.03
N LEU A 122 5.96 9.88 0.57
CA LEU A 122 5.40 11.05 -0.10
C LEU A 122 6.50 11.75 -0.90
N THR A 123 6.27 11.92 -2.21
CA THR A 123 7.15 12.68 -3.11
C THR A 123 6.57 14.03 -3.47
N HIS A 124 5.24 14.13 -3.56
CA HIS A 124 4.56 15.37 -3.88
C HIS A 124 3.16 15.42 -3.26
N LYS A 125 2.76 16.59 -2.77
CA LYS A 125 1.43 16.83 -2.20
C LYS A 125 0.89 18.16 -2.71
N ARG A 126 -0.23 18.10 -3.42
CA ARG A 126 -1.03 19.26 -3.82
C ARG A 126 -2.50 18.84 -3.73
N PRO A 127 -3.16 19.02 -2.57
CA PRO A 127 -4.53 18.56 -2.38
C PRO A 127 -5.45 19.02 -3.52
N PRO A 128 -6.32 18.13 -4.04
CA PRO A 128 -6.64 16.80 -3.53
C PRO A 128 -5.74 15.66 -4.06
N VAL A 129 -4.53 15.95 -4.56
CA VAL A 129 -3.62 14.96 -5.15
C VAL A 129 -2.40 14.70 -4.27
N TRP A 130 -2.06 13.42 -4.13
CA TRP A 130 -0.84 12.94 -3.49
C TRP A 130 -0.05 12.05 -4.46
N LYS A 131 1.27 12.14 -4.42
CA LYS A 131 2.18 11.22 -5.11
C LYS A 131 3.13 10.57 -4.13
N TYR A 132 3.28 9.26 -4.25
CA TYR A 132 4.16 8.45 -3.42
C TYR A 132 5.17 7.70 -4.30
N TRP A 133 6.43 7.66 -3.87
CA TRP A 133 7.33 6.61 -4.30
C TRP A 133 7.05 5.38 -3.45
N ALA A 134 6.86 4.23 -4.10
CA ALA A 134 6.50 2.99 -3.47
C ALA A 134 7.48 1.87 -3.84
N GLU A 135 7.84 1.04 -2.86
CA GLU A 135 8.72 -0.10 -3.04
C GLU A 135 8.13 -1.33 -2.35
N ALA A 136 8.08 -2.45 -3.07
CA ALA A 136 7.72 -3.75 -2.53
C ALA A 136 8.99 -4.53 -2.20
N HIS A 137 9.12 -5.01 -0.97
CA HIS A 137 10.26 -5.76 -0.49
C HIS A 137 9.83 -7.13 0.04
N VAL A 138 10.63 -8.16 -0.25
CA VAL A 138 10.51 -9.52 0.31
C VAL A 138 11.89 -9.88 0.86
N ASP A 139 11.95 -10.30 2.13
CA ASP A 139 13.21 -10.59 2.84
C ASP A 139 14.26 -9.46 2.72
N GLY A 140 13.81 -8.20 2.81
CA GLY A 140 14.66 -7.01 2.68
C GLY A 140 15.19 -6.75 1.26
N LYS A 141 14.73 -7.52 0.26
CA LYS A 141 15.12 -7.35 -1.16
C LYS A 141 13.97 -6.75 -1.94
N LYS A 142 14.28 -5.73 -2.75
CA LYS A 142 13.31 -5.04 -3.59
C LYS A 142 12.78 -5.95 -4.71
N ALA A 143 11.48 -6.27 -4.66
CA ALA A 143 10.76 -7.05 -5.66
C ALA A 143 10.12 -6.17 -6.76
N ALA A 144 9.60 -5.00 -6.38
CA ALA A 144 9.03 -4.03 -7.33
C ALA A 144 9.13 -2.59 -6.80
N GLU A 145 9.00 -1.60 -7.67
CA GLU A 145 8.92 -0.18 -7.32
C GLU A 145 8.07 0.58 -8.35
N ALA A 146 7.47 1.70 -7.93
CA ALA A 146 6.74 2.62 -8.79
C ALA A 146 6.54 3.98 -8.11
N GLU A 147 6.31 5.03 -8.89
CA GLU A 147 5.66 6.26 -8.41
C GLU A 147 4.15 6.16 -8.65
N ILE A 148 3.37 6.39 -7.60
CA ILE A 148 1.91 6.24 -7.59
C ILE A 148 1.28 7.59 -7.31
N GLY A 149 0.46 8.07 -8.24
CA GLY A 149 -0.37 9.27 -8.08
C GLY A 149 -1.80 8.90 -7.72
N ALA A 150 -2.35 9.52 -6.68
CA ALA A 150 -3.71 9.30 -6.21
C ALA A 150 -4.44 10.60 -5.91
N MET A 151 -5.75 10.60 -6.12
CA MET A 151 -6.64 11.72 -5.82
C MET A 151 -7.69 11.31 -4.79
N LEU A 152 -7.89 12.18 -3.81
CA LEU A 152 -8.98 12.07 -2.86
C LEU A 152 -10.24 12.71 -3.47
N MET A 153 -11.28 11.92 -3.68
CA MET A 153 -12.58 12.37 -4.18
C MET A 153 -13.66 12.08 -3.16
N ASN A 154 -14.80 12.78 -3.26
CA ASN A 154 -15.96 12.43 -2.46
C ASN A 154 -16.63 11.18 -3.08
N GLU A 155 -17.25 10.33 -2.27
CA GLU A 155 -18.07 9.20 -2.74
C GLU A 155 -19.25 9.65 -3.62
N ARG A 156 -19.58 10.95 -3.57
CA ARG A 156 -20.54 11.62 -4.45
C ARG A 156 -19.88 12.84 -5.09
N GLY A 157 -19.42 12.69 -6.33
CA GLY A 157 -18.89 13.77 -7.17
C GLY A 157 -17.43 13.61 -7.54
#